data_AF-A0A8J5W8I9-F1
#
_entry.id   AF-A0A8J5W8I9-F1
#
_cell.length_a   1.000
_cell.length_b   1.000
_cell.length_c   1.000
_cell.angle_alpha   90.00
_cell.angle_beta   90.00
_cell.angle_gamma   90.00
#
_symmetry.space_group_name_H-M   'P 1'
#
loop_
_entity.id
_entity.type
_entity.pdbx_description
1 polymer ?
#
loop_
_entity_poly.entity_id
_entity_poly.type
_entity_poly.pdbx_seq_one_letter_code
_entity_poly.pdbx_strand_id
1 'polypeptide(L)'
;MSRAFGDYCVKDYGVISAPEVTQRRITSRDQFIILATDGVWDVVSNEEAVQIVATAPKREKAAKRLVEFAHRAWRRKRRGIAGDDCSAICLFFHSPPPS
;
A
#
# COMPACT_ATOMS: atom_id res chain seq x y z
N MET A 1 10.75 5.03 -12.36
CA MET A 1 11.39 4.83 -11.05
C MET A 1 12.85 5.27 -11.16
N SER A 2 13.31 6.29 -10.42
CA SER A 2 14.72 6.73 -10.44
C SER A 2 15.57 6.12 -9.32
N ARG A 3 14.93 5.34 -8.43
CA ARG A 3 15.55 4.70 -7.29
C ARG A 3 15.11 3.25 -7.17
N ALA A 4 16.04 2.32 -7.13
CA ALA A 4 15.76 0.89 -7.03
C ALA A 4 16.92 0.13 -6.39
N PHE A 5 16.64 -0.98 -5.73
CA PHE A 5 17.65 -2.01 -5.47
C PHE A 5 17.91 -2.81 -6.76
N GLY A 6 19.12 -3.35 -6.93
CA GLY A 6 19.47 -4.06 -8.16
C GLY A 6 19.65 -3.11 -9.35
N ASP A 7 19.12 -3.47 -10.53
CA ASP A 7 19.22 -2.66 -11.76
C ASP A 7 20.65 -2.23 -12.10
N TYR A 8 21.61 -3.16 -11.91
CA TYR A 8 23.04 -2.88 -12.03
C TYR A 8 23.43 -2.24 -13.37
N CYS A 9 22.83 -2.72 -14.47
CA CYS A 9 23.11 -2.24 -15.82
C CYS A 9 22.75 -0.75 -16.03
N VAL A 10 21.90 -0.17 -15.20
CA VAL A 10 21.41 1.21 -15.35
C VAL A 10 21.83 2.13 -14.20
N LYS A 11 22.66 1.65 -13.26
CA LYS A 11 23.17 2.46 -12.15
C LYS A 11 23.98 3.67 -12.63
N ASP A 12 24.83 3.47 -13.64
CA ASP A 12 25.65 4.53 -14.22
C ASP A 12 24.86 5.54 -15.06
N TYR A 13 23.56 5.30 -15.26
CA TYR A 13 22.65 6.13 -16.05
C TYR A 13 21.62 6.88 -15.20
N GLY A 14 21.86 6.96 -13.88
CA GLY A 14 21.08 7.80 -12.97
C GLY A 14 20.07 7.08 -12.09
N VAL A 15 19.99 5.74 -12.15
CA VAL A 15 19.22 4.96 -11.15
C VAL A 15 20.07 4.78 -9.90
N ILE A 16 19.61 5.22 -8.74
CA ILE A 16 20.35 5.08 -7.47
C ILE A 16 19.69 4.07 -6.53
N SER A 17 20.43 3.53 -5.56
CA SER A 17 19.88 2.67 -4.50
C SER A 17 19.73 3.38 -3.15
N ALA A 18 20.14 4.66 -3.06
CA ALA A 18 20.02 5.43 -1.84
C ALA A 18 18.53 5.69 -1.51
N PRO A 19 18.04 5.30 -0.32
CA PRO A 19 16.66 5.52 0.07
C PRO A 19 16.39 6.98 0.40
N GLU A 20 15.11 7.34 0.43
CA GLU A 20 14.65 8.52 1.17
C GLU A 20 14.24 8.05 2.57
N VAL A 21 14.71 8.76 3.60
CA VAL A 21 14.46 8.41 5.00
C VAL A 21 13.67 9.51 5.66
N THR A 22 12.48 9.16 6.14
CA THR A 22 11.61 10.05 6.92
C THR A 22 11.28 9.42 8.26
N GLN A 23 11.17 10.24 9.30
CA GLN A 23 10.78 9.79 10.64
C GLN A 23 9.52 10.53 11.09
N ARG A 24 8.59 9.79 11.70
CA ARG A 24 7.37 10.36 12.30
C ARG A 24 7.12 9.74 13.66
N ARG A 25 6.76 10.58 14.64
CA ARG A 25 6.33 10.12 15.97
C ARG A 25 4.89 9.65 15.91
N ILE A 26 4.65 8.39 16.27
CA ILE A 26 3.29 7.83 16.42
C ILE A 26 2.67 8.38 17.70
N THR A 27 1.42 8.82 17.60
CA THR A 27 0.61 9.33 18.71
C THR A 27 -0.64 8.48 18.87
N SER A 28 -1.40 8.71 19.94
CA SER A 28 -2.70 8.05 20.16
C SER A 28 -3.77 8.38 19.09
N ARG A 29 -3.51 9.38 18.24
CA ARG A 29 -4.41 9.73 17.12
C ARG A 29 -4.15 8.89 15.88
N ASP A 30 -2.95 8.35 15.72
CA ASP A 30 -2.58 7.57 14.53
C ASP A 30 -3.10 6.14 14.68
N GLN A 31 -4.04 5.71 13.83
CA GLN A 31 -4.73 4.42 14.01
C GLN A 31 -3.96 3.25 13.40
N PHE A 32 -3.46 3.43 12.17
CA PHE A 32 -2.76 2.41 11.40
C PHE A 32 -1.90 3.04 10.31
N ILE A 33 -0.99 2.24 9.73
CA ILE A 33 -0.27 2.55 8.50
C ILE A 33 -0.57 1.47 7.45
N ILE A 34 -0.68 1.91 6.20
CA ILE A 34 -0.83 1.06 5.02
C ILE A 34 0.46 1.16 4.21
N LEU A 35 1.09 0.02 3.96
CA LEU A 35 2.18 -0.11 2.99
C LEU A 35 1.66 -0.97 1.85
N ALA A 36 1.80 -0.54 0.60
CA ALA A 36 1.37 -1.33 -0.54
C ALA A 36 2.20 -1.04 -1.79
N THR A 37 2.16 -1.95 -2.76
CA THR A 37 2.79 -1.78 -4.08
C THR A 37 1.98 -0.83 -4.97
N ASP A 38 2.61 -0.36 -6.04
CA ASP A 38 1.96 0.40 -7.11
C ASP A 38 0.74 -0.31 -7.69
N GLY A 39 0.75 -1.64 -7.81
CA GLY A 39 -0.44 -2.41 -8.18
C GLY A 39 -1.70 -2.09 -7.35
N VAL A 40 -1.57 -1.63 -6.10
CA VAL A 40 -2.69 -1.09 -5.32
C VAL A 40 -2.91 0.40 -5.61
N TRP A 41 -1.87 1.23 -5.49
CA TRP A 41 -1.98 2.68 -5.57
C TRP A 41 -2.35 3.22 -6.97
N ASP A 42 -2.09 2.45 -8.02
CA ASP A 42 -2.45 2.77 -9.40
C ASP A 42 -3.97 2.80 -9.65
N VAL A 43 -4.75 2.18 -8.77
CA VAL A 43 -6.20 2.00 -8.93
C VAL A 43 -7.03 2.30 -7.68
N VAL A 44 -6.39 2.53 -6.53
CA VAL A 44 -7.05 2.86 -5.25
C VAL A 44 -6.49 4.17 -4.70
N SER A 45 -7.35 5.14 -4.40
CA SER A 45 -6.93 6.40 -3.77
C SER A 45 -6.56 6.21 -2.29
N ASN A 46 -5.84 7.18 -1.71
CA ASN A 46 -5.51 7.16 -0.28
C ASN A 46 -6.76 7.09 0.59
N GLU A 47 -7.80 7.84 0.26
CA GLU A 47 -9.07 7.91 0.97
C GLU A 47 -9.84 6.58 0.84
N GLU A 48 -9.89 6.00 -0.36
CA GLU A 48 -10.50 4.68 -0.58
C GLU A 48 -9.78 3.61 0.27
N ALA A 49 -8.45 3.61 0.27
CA ALA A 49 -7.66 2.65 1.02
C ALA A 49 -7.88 2.77 2.54
N VAL A 50 -7.85 4.00 3.07
CA VAL A 50 -8.15 4.28 4.49
C VAL A 50 -9.55 3.80 4.84
N GLN A 51 -10.56 4.10 4.02
CA GLN A 51 -11.93 3.68 4.27
C GLN A 51 -12.08 2.15 4.28
N ILE A 52 -11.45 1.45 3.34
CA ILE A 52 -11.48 -0.02 3.26
C ILE A 52 -10.85 -0.66 4.50
N VAL A 53 -9.71 -0.13 4.94
CA VAL A 53 -8.96 -0.65 6.10
C VAL A 53 -9.67 -0.33 7.41
N ALA A 54 -10.18 0.91 7.57
CA ALA A 54 -10.89 1.35 8.77
C ALA A 54 -12.22 0.60 8.98
N THR A 55 -12.92 0.25 7.89
CA THR A 55 -14.19 -0.48 7.94
C THR A 55 -14.03 -2.01 7.89
N ALA A 56 -12.82 -2.53 8.02
CA ALA A 56 -12.60 -3.98 8.03
C ALA A 56 -13.26 -4.62 9.25
N PRO A 57 -14.05 -5.70 9.07
CA PRO A 57 -14.75 -6.35 10.19
C PRO A 57 -13.76 -7.00 11.18
N LYS A 58 -12.56 -7.32 10.69
CA LYS A 58 -11.45 -7.86 11.46
C LYS A 58 -10.17 -7.24 10.92
N ARG A 59 -9.26 -6.82 11.81
CA ARG A 59 -8.01 -6.16 11.43
C ARG A 59 -7.13 -7.05 10.57
N GLU A 60 -7.13 -8.35 10.86
CA GLU A 60 -6.39 -9.38 10.11
C GLU A 60 -6.89 -9.54 8.67
N LYS A 61 -8.13 -9.10 8.38
CA LYS A 61 -8.71 -9.13 7.04
C LYS A 61 -8.52 -7.83 6.27
N ALA A 62 -8.01 -6.77 6.88
CA ALA A 62 -7.95 -5.44 6.27
C ALA A 62 -7.10 -5.42 4.99
N ALA A 63 -5.87 -5.94 5.05
CA ALA A 63 -4.97 -6.02 3.90
C ALA A 63 -5.57 -6.85 2.75
N LYS A 64 -6.18 -8.01 3.07
CA LYS A 64 -6.86 -8.84 2.08
C LYS A 64 -8.00 -8.10 1.38
N ARG A 65 -8.83 -7.37 2.13
CA ARG A 65 -9.92 -6.57 1.54
C ARG A 65 -9.40 -5.48 0.62
N LEU A 66 -8.29 -4.84 0.98
CA LEU A 66 -7.64 -3.82 0.17
C LEU A 66 -7.14 -4.39 -1.17
N VAL A 67 -6.41 -5.52 -1.13
CA VAL A 67 -5.92 -6.22 -2.33
C VAL A 67 -7.07 -6.70 -3.21
N GLU A 68 -8.12 -7.29 -2.63
CA GLU A 68 -9.30 -7.72 -3.39
C GLU A 68 -10.03 -6.53 -4.04
N PHE A 69 -10.07 -5.38 -3.37
CA PHE A 69 -10.63 -4.17 -3.95
C PHE A 69 -9.77 -3.68 -5.13
N ALA A 70 -8.45 -3.64 -4.99
CA ALA A 70 -7.53 -3.27 -6.05
C ALA A 70 -7.70 -4.17 -7.29
N HIS A 71 -7.74 -5.50 -7.12
CA HIS A 71 -8.00 -6.41 -8.25
C HIS A 71 -9.34 -6.16 -8.95
N ARG A 72 -10.40 -5.83 -8.20
CA ARG A 72 -11.68 -5.42 -8.80
C ARG A 72 -11.57 -4.07 -9.51
N ALA A 73 -10.80 -3.14 -8.96
CA ALA A 73 -10.58 -1.82 -9.54
C ALA A 73 -9.80 -1.89 -10.85
N TRP A 74 -8.76 -2.73 -10.97
CA TRP A 74 -8.06 -3.01 -12.23
C TRP A 74 -9.01 -3.39 -13.36
N ARG A 75 -9.93 -4.34 -13.10
CA ARG A 75 -10.94 -4.75 -14.09
C ARG A 75 -11.90 -3.65 -14.53
N ARG A 76 -12.13 -2.63 -13.68
CA ARG A 76 -13.07 -1.54 -13.97
C ARG A 76 -12.39 -0.30 -14.56
N LYS A 77 -11.31 0.17 -13.93
CA LYS A 77 -10.60 1.42 -14.22
C LYS A 77 -9.57 1.25 -15.35
N ARG A 78 -8.98 0.06 -15.51
CA ARG A 78 -7.88 -0.24 -16.47
C ARG A 78 -8.28 -1.38 -17.42
N ARG A 79 -9.43 -1.25 -18.10
CA ARG A 79 -9.95 -2.30 -18.99
C ARG A 79 -8.99 -2.58 -20.15
N GLY A 80 -8.76 -3.86 -20.44
CA GLY A 80 -7.86 -4.28 -21.53
C GLY A 80 -6.37 -4.30 -21.16
N ILE A 81 -6.02 -3.90 -19.93
CA ILE A 81 -4.66 -3.98 -19.39
C ILE A 81 -4.61 -5.18 -18.42
N ALA A 82 -3.56 -5.99 -18.50
CA ALA A 82 -3.34 -7.05 -17.53
C ALA A 82 -3.23 -6.45 -16.11
N GLY A 83 -3.85 -7.11 -15.12
CA GLY A 83 -3.75 -6.65 -13.74
C GLY A 83 -2.33 -6.81 -13.22
N ASP A 84 -1.92 -5.90 -12.35
CA ASP A 84 -0.61 -5.92 -11.70
C ASP A 84 -0.62 -6.72 -10.39
N ASP A 85 0.57 -7.05 -9.89
CA ASP A 85 0.76 -7.72 -8.61
C ASP A 85 0.42 -6.76 -7.44
N CYS A 86 -0.63 -7.10 -6.71
CA CYS A 86 -1.16 -6.28 -5.63
C CYS A 86 -0.74 -6.85 -4.27
N SER A 87 0.18 -6.18 -3.57
CA SER A 87 0.58 -6.53 -2.20
C SER A 87 0.30 -5.38 -1.23
N ALA A 88 -0.18 -5.71 -0.03
CA ALA A 88 -0.43 -4.71 1.03
C ALA A 88 -0.16 -5.27 2.43
N ILE A 89 0.32 -4.40 3.31
CA ILE A 89 0.49 -4.60 4.75
C ILE A 89 -0.33 -3.51 5.46
N CYS A 90 -1.12 -3.91 6.45
CA CYS A 90 -1.86 -3.00 7.32
C CYS A 90 -1.40 -3.21 8.77
N LEU A 91 -0.70 -2.24 9.35
CA LEU A 91 -0.22 -2.29 10.73
C LEU A 91 -1.05 -1.37 11.61
N PHE A 92 -1.75 -1.92 12.60
CA PHE A 92 -2.54 -1.16 13.58
C PHE A 92 -1.71 -0.87 14.83
N PHE A 93 -1.66 0.39 15.26
CA PHE A 93 -0.74 0.81 16.34
C PHE A 93 -1.27 0.56 17.75
N HIS A 94 -2.59 0.42 17.92
CA HIS A 94 -3.23 0.34 19.22
C HIS A 94 -4.07 -0.92 19.30
N SER A 95 -4.04 -1.64 20.42
CA SER A 95 -4.93 -2.78 20.66
C SER A 95 -6.39 -2.38 20.45
N PRO A 96 -7.26 -3.30 19.97
CA PRO A 96 -8.69 -3.03 20.00
C PRO A 96 -9.12 -2.77 21.44
N PRO A 97 -10.11 -1.88 21.68
CA PRO A 97 -10.69 -1.74 23.01
C PRO A 97 -11.19 -3.12 23.48
N PRO A 98 -11.06 -3.44 24.78
CA PRO A 98 -11.67 -4.65 25.33
C PRO A 98 -13.19 -4.62 25.10
N SER A 99 -13.73 -5.77 24.70
CA SER A 99 -15.16 -6.02 24.47
C SER A 99 -15.97 -6.05 25.75
#